data_AF-A0A6I0FXT9-F1
#
_entry.id   AF-A0A6I0FXT9-F1
#
_cell.length_a   1.000
_cell.length_b   1.000
_cell.length_c   1.000
_cell.angle_alpha   90.00
_cell.angle_beta   90.00
_cell.angle_gamma   90.00
#
_symmetry.space_group_name_H-M   'P 1'
#
loop_
_entity.id
_entity.type
_entity.pdbx_description
1 polymer ?
#
loop_
_entity_poly.entity_id
_entity_poly.type
_entity_poly.pdbx_seq_one_letter_code
_entity_poly.pdbx_strand_id
1 'polypeptide(L)'
;MEMPVPCSKCGEWVELNSTRESELNKGKMLCPECYSTDDSVKDKIEEIKDIQLMLDNNDPEVRGDRRGWKRNINKLKQEIIELGYDPEEYLY
;
A
#
# COMPACT_ATOMS: atom_id res chain seq x y z
N MET A 1 1.83 -31.50 -13.87
CA MET A 1 2.12 -30.22 -14.55
C MET A 1 1.39 -29.16 -13.76
N GLU A 2 2.11 -28.21 -13.17
CA GLU A 2 1.46 -27.05 -12.56
C GLU A 2 0.92 -26.15 -13.67
N MET A 3 -0.31 -25.68 -13.52
CA MET A 3 -0.92 -24.77 -14.49
C MET A 3 -0.60 -23.33 -14.06
N PRO A 4 -0.17 -22.46 -14.99
CA PRO A 4 0.00 -21.05 -14.69
C PRO A 4 -1.34 -20.45 -14.28
N VAL A 5 -1.29 -19.42 -13.46
CA VAL A 5 -2.47 -18.69 -12.97
C VAL A 5 -2.39 -17.22 -13.39
N PRO A 6 -3.53 -16.57 -13.67
CA PRO A 6 -3.53 -15.16 -14.00
C PRO A 6 -3.29 -14.32 -12.75
N CYS A 7 -2.44 -13.31 -12.86
CA CYS A 7 -2.30 -12.26 -11.85
C CYS A 7 -3.61 -11.48 -11.74
N SER A 8 -4.12 -11.34 -10.52
CA SER A 8 -5.40 -10.68 -10.25
C SER A 8 -5.39 -9.17 -10.53
N LYS A 9 -4.20 -8.57 -10.72
CA LYS A 9 -4.02 -7.13 -10.96
C LYS A 9 -3.70 -6.81 -12.42
N CYS A 10 -2.65 -7.41 -13.00
CA CYS A 10 -2.25 -7.13 -14.38
C CYS A 10 -2.83 -8.13 -15.42
N GLY A 11 -3.40 -9.25 -14.97
CA GLY A 11 -3.98 -10.28 -15.86
C GLY A 11 -2.96 -11.19 -16.56
N GLU A 12 -1.66 -10.99 -16.33
CA GLU A 12 -0.61 -11.84 -16.91
C GLU A 12 -0.64 -13.25 -16.32
N TRP A 13 -0.47 -14.24 -17.19
CA TRP A 13 -0.35 -15.64 -16.78
C TRP A 13 1.06 -15.90 -16.29
N VAL A 14 1.18 -16.26 -15.01
CA VAL A 14 2.46 -16.49 -14.33
C VAL A 14 2.46 -17.86 -13.67
N GLU A 15 3.65 -18.40 -13.44
CA GLU A 15 3.80 -19.67 -12.74
C GLU A 15 3.21 -19.59 -11.34
N LEU A 16 2.44 -20.61 -10.95
CA LEU A 16 1.77 -20.68 -9.64
C LEU A 16 2.75 -20.44 -8.49
N ASN A 17 3.93 -21.07 -8.53
CA ASN A 17 4.95 -20.95 -7.49
C ASN A 17 5.60 -19.57 -7.40
N SER A 18 5.41 -18.74 -8.44
CA SER A 18 5.90 -17.36 -8.47
C SER A 18 4.83 -16.36 -8.04
N THR A 19 3.57 -16.79 -7.88
CA THR A 19 2.52 -15.93 -7.35
C THR A 19 2.53 -15.86 -5.83
N ARG A 20 2.13 -14.71 -5.30
CA ARG A 20 1.96 -14.47 -3.87
C ARG A 20 0.59 -13.87 -3.61
N GLU A 21 0.03 -14.16 -2.44
CA GLU A 21 -1.23 -13.54 -2.02
C GLU A 21 -0.99 -12.06 -1.70
N SER A 22 -1.89 -11.18 -2.15
CA SER A 22 -1.86 -9.75 -1.84
C SER A 22 -2.07 -9.52 -0.34
N GLU A 23 -1.22 -8.69 0.24
CA GLU A 23 -1.34 -8.28 1.65
C GLU A 23 -2.46 -7.26 1.85
N LEU A 24 -2.78 -6.47 0.82
CA LEU A 24 -3.89 -5.49 0.83
C LEU A 24 -5.25 -6.13 0.56
N ASN A 25 -5.30 -7.18 -0.27
CA ASN A 25 -6.52 -7.85 -0.71
C ASN A 25 -6.40 -9.37 -0.57
N LYS A 26 -6.75 -9.89 0.61
CA LYS A 26 -6.76 -11.34 0.86
C LYS A 26 -7.55 -12.09 -0.22
N GLY A 27 -7.01 -13.22 -0.66
CA GLY A 27 -7.56 -14.06 -1.71
C GLY A 27 -7.21 -13.63 -3.14
N LYS A 28 -6.50 -12.51 -3.36
CA LYS A 28 -5.99 -12.13 -4.69
C LYS A 28 -4.55 -12.60 -4.85
N MET A 29 -4.31 -13.46 -5.84
CA MET A 29 -2.96 -13.90 -6.22
C MET A 29 -2.34 -12.92 -7.21
N LEU A 30 -1.15 -12.43 -6.90
CA LEU A 30 -0.40 -11.45 -7.68
C LEU A 30 0.90 -12.05 -8.21
N CYS A 31 1.33 -11.57 -9.38
CA CYS A 31 2.69 -11.81 -9.86
C CYS A 31 3.72 -11.07 -8.97
N PRO A 32 5.02 -11.43 -9.03
CA PRO A 32 6.05 -10.80 -8.19
C PRO A 32 6.10 -9.26 -8.28
N GLU A 33 5.94 -8.71 -9.49
CA GLU A 33 5.95 -7.25 -9.72
C GLU A 33 4.75 -6.55 -9.06
N CYS A 34 3.55 -7.12 -9.25
CA CYS A 34 2.34 -6.59 -8.64
C CYS A 34 2.37 -6.75 -7.12
N TYR A 35 2.88 -7.87 -6.61
CA TYR A 35 3.06 -8.09 -5.18
C TYR A 35 4.04 -7.08 -4.57
N SER A 36 5.18 -6.83 -5.22
CA SER A 36 6.16 -5.81 -4.78
C SER A 36 5.53 -4.41 -4.71
N THR A 37 4.70 -4.07 -5.70
CA THR A 37 3.96 -2.81 -5.70
C THR A 37 2.93 -2.77 -4.56
N ASP A 38 2.21 -3.87 -4.32
CA ASP A 38 1.22 -4.00 -3.26
C ASP A 38 1.84 -3.84 -1.87
N ASP A 39 3.00 -4.46 -1.66
CA ASP A 39 3.81 -4.39 -0.45
C ASP A 39 4.29 -2.96 -0.20
N SER A 40 4.79 -2.27 -1.23
CA SER A 40 5.19 -0.86 -1.13
C SER A 40 4.02 0.06 -0.79
N VAL A 41 2.83 -0.21 -1.31
CA VAL A 41 1.62 0.56 -1.00
C VAL A 41 1.19 0.32 0.44
N LYS A 42 1.27 -0.93 0.92
CA LYS A 42 1.00 -1.27 2.32
C LYS A 42 1.91 -0.49 3.27
N ASP A 43 3.21 -0.47 3.01
CA ASP A 43 4.17 0.28 3.84
C ASP A 43 3.79 1.76 3.94
N LYS A 44 3.41 2.38 2.81
CA LYS A 44 2.96 3.79 2.78
C LYS A 44 1.67 4.00 3.55
N ILE A 45 0.73 3.06 3.48
CA ILE A 45 -0.54 3.12 4.24
C ILE A 45 -0.26 3.05 5.75
N GLU A 46 0.61 2.13 6.18
CA GLU A 46 1.02 2.00 7.58
C GLU A 46 1.71 3.28 8.06
N GLU A 47 2.62 3.85 7.27
CA GLU A 47 3.27 5.12 7.60
C GLU A 47 2.26 6.28 7.75
N ILE A 48 1.25 6.37 6.87
CA ILE A 48 0.19 7.37 7.00
C ILE A 48 -0.57 7.17 8.32
N LYS A 49 -0.91 5.93 8.69
CA LYS A 49 -1.65 5.61 9.92
C LYS A 49 -0.84 6.00 11.15
N ASP A 50 0.46 5.74 11.17
CA ASP A 50 1.34 6.13 12.25
C ASP A 50 1.44 7.65 12.39
N ILE A 51 1.63 8.38 11.29
CA ILE A 51 1.67 9.85 11.31
C ILE A 51 0.33 10.42 11.80
N GLN A 52 -0.78 9.85 11.33
CA GLN A 52 -2.12 10.28 11.75
C GLN A 52 -2.34 10.05 13.25
N LEU A 53 -1.95 8.89 13.77
CA LEU A 53 -2.01 8.56 15.20
C LEU A 53 -1.17 9.54 16.04
N MET A 54 0.05 9.86 15.58
CA MET A 54 0.89 10.87 16.25
C MET A 54 0.24 12.25 16.24
N LEU A 55 -0.37 12.66 15.11
CA LEU A 55 -1.06 13.94 14.98
C LEU A 55 -2.29 14.03 15.89
N ASP A 56 -3.06 12.96 16.01
CA ASP A 56 -4.28 12.89 16.82
C ASP A 56 -3.94 12.90 18.31
N ASN A 57 -2.87 12.22 18.71
CA ASN A 57 -2.35 12.22 20.09
C ASN A 57 -1.52 13.47 20.43
N ASN A 58 -1.28 14.36 19.46
CA ASN A 58 -0.42 15.54 19.60
C ASN A 58 0.98 15.19 20.14
N ASP A 59 1.56 14.14 19.57
CA ASP A 59 2.89 13.64 19.93
C ASP A 59 3.95 14.77 19.84
N PRO A 60 4.92 14.84 20.78
CA PRO A 60 6.02 15.79 20.73
C PRO A 60 6.72 15.88 19.37
N GLU A 61 6.90 14.76 18.67
CA GLU A 61 7.58 14.68 17.37
C GLU A 61 6.85 15.48 16.28
N VAL A 62 5.52 15.43 16.28
CA VAL A 62 4.69 16.13 15.28
C VAL A 62 4.24 17.52 15.72
N ARG A 63 4.32 17.83 17.02
CA ARG A 63 3.83 19.08 17.60
C ARG A 63 4.49 20.32 17.00
N GLY A 64 5.79 20.24 16.68
CA GLY A 64 6.57 21.36 16.13
C GLY A 64 6.22 21.75 14.70
N ASP A 65 5.79 20.79 13.87
CA ASP A 65 5.42 21.03 12.47
C ASP A 65 4.23 20.18 12.01
N ARG A 66 3.10 20.32 12.70
CA ARG A 66 1.86 19.59 12.36
C ARG A 66 1.44 19.80 10.90
N ARG A 67 1.75 20.96 10.31
CA ARG A 67 1.43 21.26 8.89
C ARG A 67 2.35 20.49 7.94
N GLY A 68 3.64 20.39 8.23
CA GLY A 68 4.59 19.57 7.47
C GLY A 68 4.19 18.10 7.47
N TRP A 69 3.85 17.55 8.63
CA TRP A 69 3.39 16.16 8.74
C TRP A 69 2.11 15.89 7.94
N LYS A 70 1.14 16.82 7.94
CA LYS A 70 -0.04 16.71 7.05
C LYS A 70 0.34 16.76 5.56
N ARG A 71 1.37 17.52 5.18
CA ARG A 71 1.88 17.49 3.80
C ARG A 71 2.55 16.17 3.47
N ASN A 72 3.25 15.54 4.42
CA ASN A 72 3.85 14.22 4.24
C ASN A 72 2.77 13.16 3.98
N ILE A 73 1.69 13.16 4.78
CA ILE A 73 0.51 12.30 4.51
C ILE A 73 -0.01 12.52 3.09
N ASN A 74 -0.18 13.77 2.66
CA ASN A 74 -0.68 14.06 1.31
C ASN A 74 0.28 13.57 0.21
N LYS A 75 1.60 13.63 0.41
CA LYS A 75 2.57 13.08 -0.53
C LYS A 75 2.46 11.57 -0.64
N LEU A 76 2.41 10.87 0.50
CA LEU A 76 2.24 9.41 0.53
C LEU A 76 0.93 8.99 -0.16
N LYS A 77 -0.17 9.72 0.07
CA LYS A 77 -1.44 9.51 -0.65
C LYS A 77 -1.28 9.67 -2.17
N GLN A 78 -0.54 10.68 -2.64
CA GLN A 78 -0.29 10.87 -4.07
C GLN A 78 0.56 9.72 -4.65
N GLU A 79 1.60 9.28 -3.95
CA GLU A 79 2.41 8.13 -4.37
C GLU A 79 1.56 6.86 -4.49
N ILE A 80 0.64 6.61 -3.55
CA ILE A 80 -0.31 5.49 -3.63
C ILE A 80 -1.22 5.60 -4.87
N ILE A 81 -1.72 6.81 -5.18
CA ILE A 81 -2.52 7.08 -6.38
C ILE A 81 -1.71 6.84 -7.66
N GLU A 82 -0.45 7.27 -7.71
CA GLU A 82 0.45 7.04 -8.84
C GLU A 82 0.72 5.54 -9.07
N LEU A 83 0.69 4.73 -8.02
CA LEU A 83 0.81 3.26 -8.08
C LEU A 83 -0.52 2.56 -8.46
N GLY A 84 -1.58 3.33 -8.71
CA GLY A 84 -2.87 2.85 -9.17
C GLY A 84 -3.80 2.34 -8.06
N TYR A 85 -3.61 2.79 -6.82
CA TYR A 85 -4.46 2.45 -5.68
C TYR A 85 -5.22 3.66 -5.18
N ASP A 86 -6.39 3.44 -4.59
CA ASP A 86 -7.10 4.47 -3.85
C ASP A 86 -6.68 4.42 -2.38
N PRO A 87 -5.94 5.42 -1.86
CA PRO A 87 -5.54 5.44 -0.45
C PRO A 87 -6.74 5.48 0.50
N GLU A 88 -7.87 6.05 0.07
CA GLU A 88 -9.07 6.13 0.90
C GLU A 88 -9.66 4.74 1.16
N GLU A 89 -9.49 3.74 0.28
CA GLU A 89 -9.96 2.37 0.54
C GLU A 89 -9.30 1.70 1.76
N TYR A 90 -8.13 2.18 2.19
CA TYR A 90 -7.29 1.52 3.20
C TYR A 90 -7.09 2.33 4.48
N LEU A 91 -7.52 3.59 4.50
CA LEU A 91 -7.30 4.54 5.58
C LEU A 91 -8.53 4.74 6.51
N TYR A 92 -9.66 4.07 6.24
CA TYR A 92 -10.85 4.06 7.10
C TYR A 92 -10.93 2.84 8.02
#